data_AF-A0A662PJ88-F1
#
_entry.id   AF-A0A662PJ88-F1
#
_cell.length_a   1.000
_cell.length_b   1.000
_cell.length_c   1.000
_cell.angle_alpha   90.00
_cell.angle_beta   90.00
_cell.angle_gamma   90.00
#
_symmetry.space_group_name_H-M   'P 1'
#
loop_
_entity.id
_entity.type
_entity.pdbx_description
1 polymer ?
#
loop_
_entity_poly.entity_id
_entity_poly.type
_entity_poly.pdbx_seq_one_letter_code
_entity_poly.pdbx_strand_id
1 'polypeptide(L)'
;MEIFLDTADLEEIRFACSLGVIDGVTTNPSLIKKAVERRGGSISMTDYIKEILRLVPGPVSLEVIGVRADDMIGEAKKLYKLFSPYGDVLIKIPICPSTDGESNIYDGLRAIRELKKAGIPTNVTLVMTPEQAVLAAKAGADYVSPFAGRIDDY
;
A
#
# COMPACT_ATOMS: atom_id res chain seq x y z
N MET A 1 -13.36 -9.14 -11.65
CA MET A 1 -12.21 -9.56 -10.83
C MET A 1 -11.06 -8.75 -11.31
N GLU A 2 -10.42 -7.99 -10.41
CA GLU A 2 -9.27 -7.16 -10.74
C GLU A 2 -7.97 -7.95 -10.51
N ILE A 3 -6.93 -7.67 -11.29
CA ILE A 3 -5.60 -8.28 -11.18
C ILE A 3 -4.59 -7.17 -10.90
N PHE A 4 -3.93 -7.23 -9.75
CA PHE A 4 -2.91 -6.27 -9.35
C PHE A 4 -1.53 -6.93 -9.42
N LEU A 5 -0.53 -6.19 -9.88
CA LEU A 5 0.85 -6.65 -9.89
C LEU A 5 1.59 -6.18 -8.62
N ASP A 6 2.24 -7.09 -7.89
CA ASP A 6 3.03 -6.76 -6.70
C ASP A 6 4.50 -6.53 -7.07
N THR A 7 4.81 -5.32 -7.53
CA THR A 7 6.18 -4.93 -7.91
C THR A 7 6.33 -3.41 -7.85
N ALA A 8 7.58 -2.95 -7.84
CA ALA A 8 7.92 -1.56 -8.11
C ALA A 8 8.83 -1.42 -9.34
N ASP A 9 9.06 -2.49 -10.11
CA ASP A 9 9.91 -2.44 -11.30
C ASP A 9 9.13 -1.88 -12.51
N LEU A 10 9.55 -0.71 -13.01
CA LEU A 10 8.88 -0.04 -14.12
C LEU A 10 8.84 -0.87 -15.42
N GLU A 11 9.82 -1.74 -15.68
CA GLU A 11 9.82 -2.54 -16.90
C GLU A 11 8.83 -3.71 -16.79
N GLU A 12 8.73 -4.33 -15.60
CA GLU A 12 7.70 -5.34 -15.32
C GLU A 12 6.30 -4.74 -15.42
N ILE A 13 6.09 -3.55 -14.84
CA ILE A 13 4.81 -2.83 -14.91
C ILE A 13 4.48 -2.50 -16.35
N ARG A 14 5.43 -1.95 -17.13
CA ARG A 14 5.20 -1.59 -18.54
C ARG A 14 4.84 -2.82 -19.37
N PHE A 15 5.54 -3.92 -19.15
CA PHE A 15 5.24 -5.19 -19.80
C PHE A 15 3.83 -5.68 -19.44
N ALA A 16 3.49 -5.73 -18.15
CA ALA A 16 2.17 -6.17 -17.71
C ALA A 16 1.03 -5.26 -18.22
N CYS A 17 1.23 -3.93 -18.23
CA CYS A 17 0.30 -2.98 -18.85
C CYS A 17 0.10 -3.28 -20.35
N SER A 18 1.17 -3.64 -21.06
CA SER A 18 1.10 -3.95 -22.51
C SER A 18 0.35 -5.25 -22.82
N LEU A 19 0.26 -6.17 -21.85
CA LEU A 19 -0.58 -7.36 -21.96
C LEU A 19 -2.07 -7.04 -21.78
N GLY A 20 -2.41 -5.89 -21.16
CA GLY A 20 -3.79 -5.46 -20.92
C GLY A 20 -4.53 -6.29 -19.86
N VAL A 21 -3.79 -6.89 -18.93
CA VAL A 21 -4.34 -7.82 -17.92
C VAL A 21 -4.23 -7.33 -16.48
N ILE A 22 -3.67 -6.14 -16.24
CA ILE A 22 -3.54 -5.57 -14.90
C ILE A 22 -4.43 -4.35 -14.72
N ASP A 23 -5.01 -4.23 -13.54
CA ASP A 23 -5.93 -3.16 -13.13
C ASP A 23 -5.31 -2.25 -12.06
N GLY A 24 -4.14 -2.61 -11.53
CA GLY A 24 -3.48 -1.86 -10.46
C GLY A 24 -2.12 -2.44 -10.07
N VAL A 25 -1.46 -1.77 -9.14
CA VAL A 25 -0.16 -2.20 -8.61
C VAL A 25 -0.14 -2.09 -7.09
N THR A 26 0.41 -3.10 -6.42
CA THR A 26 0.77 -3.00 -5.01
C THR A 26 2.26 -2.81 -4.85
N THR A 27 2.65 -1.88 -3.97
CA THR A 27 4.04 -1.66 -3.62
C THR A 27 4.23 -1.79 -2.10
N ASN A 28 5.50 -1.73 -1.70
CA ASN A 28 5.92 -1.52 -0.31
C ASN A 28 7.27 -0.78 -0.33
N PRO A 29 7.77 -0.27 0.82
CA PRO A 29 8.97 0.57 0.85
C PRO A 29 10.22 -0.20 0.37
N SER A 30 10.27 -1.51 0.63
CA SER A 30 11.39 -2.36 0.21
C SER A 30 11.46 -2.55 -1.30
N LEU A 31 10.31 -2.76 -1.97
CA LEU A 31 10.24 -2.89 -3.42
C LEU A 31 10.69 -1.60 -4.10
N ILE A 32 10.15 -0.44 -3.67
CA ILE A 32 10.50 0.85 -4.27
C ILE A 32 11.98 1.17 -4.06
N LYS A 33 12.50 0.96 -2.84
CA LYS A 33 13.91 1.19 -2.53
C LYS A 33 14.83 0.37 -3.47
N LYS A 34 14.57 -0.93 -3.62
CA LYS A 34 15.34 -1.80 -4.52
C LYS A 34 15.27 -1.33 -5.97
N ALA A 35 14.09 -0.92 -6.42
CA ALA A 35 13.88 -0.47 -7.80
C ALA A 35 14.63 0.86 -8.10
N VAL A 36 14.64 1.80 -7.15
CA VAL A 36 15.40 3.06 -7.24
C VAL A 36 16.92 2.80 -7.17
N GLU A 37 17.38 1.90 -6.30
CA GLU A 37 18.80 1.54 -6.19
C GLU A 37 19.35 0.94 -7.48
N ARG A 38 18.57 0.09 -8.17
CA ARG A 38 18.93 -0.44 -9.51
C ARG A 38 19.15 0.64 -10.57
N ARG A 39 18.55 1.82 -10.39
CA ARG A 39 18.70 2.98 -11.29
C ARG A 39 19.92 3.86 -10.92
N GLY A 40 20.72 3.47 -9.92
CA GLY A 40 22.02 4.09 -9.63
C GLY A 40 21.97 5.56 -9.19
N GLY A 41 20.88 5.99 -8.54
CA GLY A 41 20.71 7.37 -8.09
C GLY A 41 20.35 8.38 -9.19
N SER A 42 20.01 7.91 -10.40
CA SER A 42 19.58 8.76 -11.51
C SER A 42 18.21 9.42 -11.32
N ILE A 43 17.42 8.94 -10.36
CA ILE A 43 16.05 9.39 -10.08
C ILE A 43 15.78 9.39 -8.58
N SER A 44 15.05 10.42 -8.12
CA SER A 44 14.61 10.49 -6.72
C SER A 44 13.49 9.47 -6.47
N MET A 45 13.35 8.98 -5.24
CA MET A 45 12.24 8.08 -4.89
C MET A 45 10.86 8.72 -5.15
N THR A 46 10.74 10.03 -4.90
CA THR A 46 9.52 10.77 -5.19
C THR A 46 9.18 10.77 -6.68
N ASP A 47 10.15 11.04 -7.55
CA ASP A 47 9.90 11.07 -8.99
C ASP A 47 9.68 9.66 -9.55
N TYR A 48 10.35 8.66 -8.99
CA TYR A 48 10.12 7.25 -9.33
C TYR A 48 8.67 6.81 -9.04
N ILE A 49 8.14 7.16 -7.86
CA ILE A 49 6.75 6.86 -7.52
C ILE A 49 5.78 7.57 -8.48
N LYS A 50 6.05 8.83 -8.86
CA LYS A 50 5.24 9.54 -9.86
C LYS A 50 5.27 8.85 -11.23
N GLU A 51 6.39 8.25 -11.63
CA GLU A 51 6.46 7.48 -12.86
C GLU A 51 5.60 6.21 -12.79
N ILE A 52 5.63 5.48 -11.66
CA ILE A 52 4.74 4.33 -11.44
C ILE A 52 3.27 4.77 -11.58
N LEU A 53 2.88 5.83 -10.88
CA LEU A 53 1.49 6.32 -10.86
C LEU A 53 0.97 6.71 -12.25
N ARG A 54 1.82 7.31 -13.09
CA ARG A 54 1.45 7.68 -14.46
C ARG A 54 1.39 6.49 -15.42
N LEU A 55 2.12 5.42 -15.11
CA LEU A 55 2.24 4.23 -15.95
C LEU A 55 1.09 3.23 -15.73
N VAL A 56 0.62 3.12 -14.49
CA VAL A 56 -0.37 2.10 -14.08
C VAL A 56 -1.79 2.57 -14.45
N PRO A 57 -2.59 1.75 -15.15
CA PRO A 57 -3.97 2.09 -15.51
C PRO A 57 -4.94 1.80 -14.35
N GLY A 58 -4.70 2.38 -13.17
CA GLY A 58 -5.53 2.19 -11.98
C GLY A 58 -4.80 2.46 -10.66
N PRO A 59 -5.34 1.98 -9.52
CA PRO A 59 -4.81 2.26 -8.20
C PRO A 59 -3.41 1.70 -7.96
N VAL A 60 -2.58 2.50 -7.29
CA VAL A 60 -1.26 2.11 -6.78
C VAL A 60 -1.27 2.18 -5.26
N SER A 61 -0.96 1.07 -4.60
CA SER A 61 -0.85 1.03 -3.13
C SER A 61 0.51 1.52 -2.66
N LEU A 62 0.54 2.57 -1.83
CA LEU A 62 1.74 3.11 -1.17
C LEU A 62 1.66 2.92 0.34
N GLU A 63 2.69 2.32 0.94
CA GLU A 63 2.67 1.89 2.34
C GLU A 63 3.30 2.91 3.30
N VAL A 64 2.68 3.07 4.47
CA VAL A 64 3.25 3.82 5.60
C VAL A 64 4.35 3.02 6.29
N ILE A 65 5.21 3.69 7.05
CA ILE A 65 6.30 3.06 7.81
C ILE A 65 6.03 3.16 9.32
N GLY A 66 5.32 4.21 9.75
CA GLY A 66 4.96 4.41 11.15
C GLY A 66 4.18 3.24 11.75
N VAL A 67 4.39 3.00 13.05
CA VAL A 67 3.74 1.89 13.79
C VAL A 67 2.68 2.35 14.79
N ARG A 68 2.59 3.66 15.04
CA ARG A 68 1.55 4.27 15.87
C ARG A 68 0.49 4.93 15.00
N ALA A 69 -0.73 5.00 15.51
CA ALA A 69 -1.88 5.53 14.76
C ALA A 69 -1.61 6.94 14.23
N ASP A 70 -1.12 7.85 15.07
CA ASP A 70 -0.87 9.24 14.70
C ASP A 70 0.22 9.38 13.63
N ASP A 71 1.29 8.56 13.73
CA ASP A 71 2.36 8.52 12.75
C ASP A 71 1.83 8.04 11.39
N MET A 72 1.10 6.91 11.38
CA MET A 72 0.49 6.37 10.17
C MET A 72 -0.48 7.37 9.52
N ILE A 73 -1.33 8.04 10.31
CA ILE A 73 -2.27 9.04 9.79
C ILE A 73 -1.51 10.24 9.18
N GLY A 74 -0.46 10.70 9.85
CA GLY A 74 0.38 11.80 9.37
C GLY A 74 1.10 11.47 8.07
N GLU A 75 1.71 10.29 7.99
CA GLU A 75 2.38 9.76 6.80
C GLU A 75 1.39 9.55 5.65
N ALA A 76 0.26 8.88 5.91
CA ALA A 76 -0.79 8.62 4.94
C ALA A 76 -1.30 9.91 4.28
N LYS A 77 -1.59 10.95 5.07
CA LYS A 77 -2.03 12.26 4.56
C LYS A 77 -0.96 12.93 3.71
N LYS A 78 0.32 12.83 4.09
CA LYS A 78 1.45 13.36 3.32
C LYS A 78 1.61 12.63 2.00
N LEU A 79 1.64 11.30 2.03
CA LEU A 79 1.76 10.45 0.84
C LEU A 79 0.61 10.71 -0.13
N TYR A 80 -0.63 10.66 0.36
CA TYR A 80 -1.81 10.89 -0.47
C TYR A 80 -1.78 12.28 -1.12
N LYS A 81 -1.53 13.34 -0.34
CA LYS A 81 -1.43 14.71 -0.87
C LYS A 81 -0.32 14.86 -1.91
N LEU A 82 0.82 14.20 -1.72
CA LEU A 82 1.97 14.31 -2.61
C LEU A 82 1.75 13.58 -3.93
N PHE A 83 1.03 12.45 -3.91
CA PHE A 83 0.98 11.51 -5.01
C PHE A 83 -0.35 11.43 -5.75
N SER A 84 -1.48 11.75 -5.11
CA SER A 84 -2.80 11.73 -5.78
C SER A 84 -2.92 12.62 -7.03
N PRO A 85 -2.14 13.71 -7.22
CA PRO A 85 -2.17 14.44 -8.49
C PRO A 85 -1.57 13.68 -9.68
N TYR A 86 -0.92 12.53 -9.46
CA TYR A 86 -0.19 11.79 -10.49
C TYR A 86 -0.83 10.45 -10.85
N GLY A 87 -1.87 10.02 -10.13
CA GLY A 87 -2.58 8.77 -10.35
C GLY A 87 -3.44 8.39 -9.14
N ASP A 88 -4.16 7.29 -9.25
CA ASP A 88 -4.99 6.78 -8.17
C ASP A 88 -4.12 6.15 -7.07
N VAL A 89 -4.19 6.69 -5.86
CA VAL A 89 -3.36 6.25 -4.73
C VAL A 89 -4.21 5.59 -3.67
N LEU A 90 -3.84 4.38 -3.27
CA LEU A 90 -4.34 3.73 -2.06
C LEU A 90 -3.27 3.79 -0.98
N ILE A 91 -3.62 4.17 0.25
CA ILE A 91 -2.67 4.10 1.35
C ILE A 91 -2.72 2.72 1.99
N LYS A 92 -1.59 2.03 1.95
CA LYS A 92 -1.45 0.70 2.50
C LYS A 92 -1.12 0.76 3.99
N ILE A 93 -1.99 0.18 4.82
CA ILE A 93 -1.92 0.23 6.29
C ILE A 93 -1.89 -1.20 6.84
N PRO A 94 -0.93 -1.58 7.70
CA PRO A 94 -0.96 -2.88 8.35
C PRO A 94 -2.14 -2.98 9.33
N ILE A 95 -2.86 -4.11 9.32
CA ILE A 95 -3.96 -4.34 10.27
C ILE A 95 -3.47 -4.33 11.73
N CYS A 96 -2.27 -4.86 11.96
CA CYS A 96 -1.55 -4.88 13.22
C CYS A 96 -0.12 -4.35 12.96
N PRO A 97 0.22 -3.13 13.40
CA PRO A 97 1.55 -2.55 13.21
C PRO A 97 2.56 -2.95 14.31
N SER A 98 2.15 -3.79 15.27
CA SER A 98 2.99 -4.18 16.40
C SER A 98 4.22 -4.96 15.94
N THR A 99 5.40 -4.58 16.44
CA THR A 99 6.67 -5.28 16.19
C THR A 99 7.16 -6.08 17.40
N ASP A 100 6.58 -5.84 18.57
CA ASP A 100 6.87 -6.53 19.83
C ASP A 100 5.76 -7.53 20.23
N GLY A 101 4.64 -7.53 19.51
CA GLY A 101 3.48 -8.37 19.79
C GLY A 101 2.58 -7.86 20.92
N GLU A 102 2.90 -6.71 21.52
CA GLU A 102 2.21 -6.18 22.70
C GLU A 102 1.71 -4.74 22.47
N SER A 103 2.56 -3.89 21.91
CA SER A 103 2.29 -2.47 21.73
C SER A 103 1.61 -2.17 20.40
N ASN A 104 0.71 -1.19 20.39
CA ASN A 104 0.07 -0.62 19.19
C ASN A 104 -0.71 -1.62 18.32
N ILE A 105 -1.09 -2.79 18.84
CA ILE A 105 -1.79 -3.86 18.10
C ILE A 105 -3.01 -3.35 17.30
N TYR A 106 -3.75 -2.40 17.87
CA TYR A 106 -4.99 -1.87 17.28
C TYR A 106 -4.80 -0.53 16.55
N ASP A 107 -3.58 -0.01 16.46
CA ASP A 107 -3.35 1.31 15.88
C ASP A 107 -3.62 1.34 14.37
N GLY A 108 -3.49 0.21 13.66
CA GLY A 108 -3.90 0.07 12.27
C GLY A 108 -5.39 0.39 12.07
N LEU A 109 -6.26 -0.23 12.89
CA LEU A 109 -7.71 0.03 12.86
C LEU A 109 -8.06 1.48 13.17
N ARG A 110 -7.35 2.10 14.13
CA ARG A 110 -7.54 3.53 14.45
C ARG A 110 -7.16 4.41 13.27
N ALA A 111 -6.03 4.13 12.61
CA ALA A 111 -5.60 4.86 11.43
C ALA A 111 -6.60 4.72 10.26
N ILE A 112 -7.04 3.50 9.95
CA ILE A 112 -8.02 3.23 8.88
C ILE A 112 -9.29 4.06 9.09
N ARG A 113 -9.84 4.05 10.31
CA ARG A 113 -11.06 4.81 10.63
C ARG A 113 -10.90 6.32 10.42
N GLU A 114 -9.77 6.89 10.82
CA GLU A 114 -9.50 8.32 10.62
C GLU A 114 -9.24 8.68 9.17
N LEU A 115 -8.57 7.81 8.41
CA LEU A 115 -8.35 7.99 6.97
C LEU A 115 -9.65 7.90 6.18
N LYS A 116 -10.56 6.99 6.56
CA LYS A 116 -11.90 6.92 5.96
C LYS A 116 -12.68 8.22 6.14
N LYS A 117 -12.66 8.82 7.34
CA LYS A 117 -13.28 10.14 7.60
C LYS A 117 -12.65 11.25 6.75
N ALA A 118 -11.36 11.15 6.47
CA ALA A 118 -10.62 12.10 5.63
C ALA A 118 -10.82 11.86 4.11
N GLY A 119 -11.58 10.84 3.71
CA GLY A 119 -11.77 10.49 2.30
C GLY A 119 -10.51 9.93 1.62
N ILE A 120 -9.54 9.43 2.39
CA ILE A 120 -8.31 8.84 1.86
C ILE A 120 -8.52 7.33 1.75
N PRO A 121 -8.46 6.77 0.53
CA PRO A 121 -8.73 5.35 0.33
C PRO A 121 -7.57 4.50 0.86
N THR A 122 -7.92 3.35 1.44
CA THR A 122 -6.96 2.49 2.15
C THR A 122 -6.95 1.05 1.65
N ASN A 123 -5.76 0.45 1.60
CA ASN A 123 -5.53 -0.97 1.39
C ASN A 123 -4.95 -1.60 2.66
N VAL A 124 -5.72 -2.42 3.36
CA VAL A 124 -5.28 -3.02 4.62
C VAL A 124 -4.45 -4.27 4.35
N THR A 125 -3.22 -4.30 4.84
CA THR A 125 -2.24 -5.38 4.59
C THR A 125 -1.94 -6.21 5.85
N LEU A 126 -1.18 -7.30 5.68
CA LEU A 126 -0.80 -8.24 6.74
C LEU A 126 -1.99 -8.91 7.44
N VAL A 127 -3.06 -9.15 6.68
CA VAL A 127 -4.25 -9.84 7.19
C VAL A 127 -4.02 -11.35 7.07
N MET A 128 -4.00 -12.01 8.22
CA MET A 128 -3.72 -13.45 8.36
C MET A 128 -4.96 -14.25 8.73
N THR A 129 -6.02 -13.61 9.23
CA THR A 129 -7.26 -14.29 9.62
C THR A 129 -8.51 -13.60 9.07
N PRO A 130 -9.64 -14.32 8.91
CA PRO A 130 -10.91 -13.71 8.51
C PRO A 130 -11.41 -12.62 9.47
N GLU A 131 -11.18 -12.77 10.77
CA GLU A 131 -11.61 -11.81 11.79
C GLU A 131 -10.91 -10.46 11.61
N GLN A 132 -9.61 -10.48 11.28
CA GLN A 132 -8.85 -9.29 10.94
C GLN A 132 -9.43 -8.58 9.71
N ALA A 133 -9.84 -9.35 8.68
CA ALA A 133 -10.48 -8.79 7.49
C ALA A 133 -11.83 -8.12 7.83
N VAL A 134 -12.65 -8.76 8.67
CA VAL A 134 -13.93 -8.20 9.12
C VAL A 134 -13.70 -6.91 9.92
N LEU A 135 -12.72 -6.87 10.82
CA LEU A 135 -12.38 -5.67 11.58
C LEU A 135 -11.91 -4.53 10.66
N ALA A 136 -11.07 -4.81 9.67
CA ALA A 136 -10.64 -3.85 8.66
C ALA A 136 -11.83 -3.26 7.90
N ALA A 137 -12.74 -4.11 7.40
CA ALA A 137 -13.95 -3.68 6.71
C ALA A 137 -14.85 -2.81 7.61
N LYS A 138 -15.04 -3.18 8.89
CA LYS A 138 -15.81 -2.38 9.84
C LYS A 138 -15.14 -1.04 10.19
N ALA A 139 -13.81 -0.96 10.15
CA ALA A 139 -13.09 0.30 10.32
C ALA A 139 -13.21 1.23 9.09
N GLY A 140 -13.64 0.71 7.95
CA GLY A 140 -13.90 1.48 6.72
C GLY A 140 -12.84 1.32 5.64
N ALA A 141 -12.08 0.23 5.66
CA ALA A 141 -11.13 -0.12 4.60
C ALA A 141 -11.81 -0.22 3.23
N ASP A 142 -11.14 0.24 2.18
CA ASP A 142 -11.62 0.11 0.80
C ASP A 142 -11.13 -1.21 0.17
N TYR A 143 -9.90 -1.63 0.52
CA TYR A 143 -9.34 -2.94 0.18
C TYR A 143 -8.80 -3.64 1.42
N VAL A 144 -8.83 -4.97 1.38
CA VAL A 144 -8.19 -5.85 2.36
C VAL A 144 -7.34 -6.85 1.60
N SER A 145 -6.09 -7.03 2.02
CA SER A 145 -5.09 -7.92 1.42
C SER A 145 -4.72 -9.06 2.37
N PRO A 146 -5.44 -10.20 2.32
CA PRO A 146 -5.06 -11.42 3.03
C PRO A 146 -3.76 -12.02 2.49
N PHE A 147 -2.87 -12.47 3.38
CA PHE A 147 -1.56 -13.02 3.01
C PHE A 147 -1.61 -14.54 2.90
N ALA A 148 -2.32 -15.05 1.89
CA ALA A 148 -2.52 -16.48 1.68
C ALA A 148 -1.21 -17.29 1.65
N GLY A 149 -0.21 -16.84 0.87
CA GLY A 149 1.07 -17.55 0.79
C GLY A 149 1.86 -17.60 2.11
N ARG A 150 1.63 -16.67 3.04
CA ARG A 150 2.23 -16.73 4.39
C ARG A 150 1.46 -17.62 5.36
N ILE A 151 0.17 -17.80 5.11
CA ILE A 151 -0.65 -18.75 5.87
C ILE A 151 -0.20 -20.18 5.51
N ASP A 152 0.07 -20.44 4.23
CA ASP A 152 0.54 -21.74 3.73
C ASP A 152 1.99 -22.10 4.16
N ASP A 153 2.79 -21.15 4.64
CA ASP A 153 4.13 -21.40 5.19
C ASP A 153 4.08 -22.23 6.51
N TYR A 154 2.89 -22.37 7.12
CA TYR A 154 2.64 -23.03 8.41
C TYR A 154 1.65 -24.20 8.28
#